data_AF-A0A7C3N7Y3-F1
#
_entry.id   AF-A0A7C3N7Y3-F1
#
_cell.length_a   1.000
_cell.length_b   1.000
_cell.length_c   1.000
_cell.angle_alpha   90.00
_cell.angle_beta   90.00
_cell.angle_gamma   90.00
#
_symmetry.space_group_name_H-M   'P 1'
#
loop_
_entity.id
_entity.type
_entity.pdbx_description
1 polymer ?
#
loop_
_entity_poly.entity_id
_entity_poly.type
_entity_poly.pdbx_seq_one_letter_code
_entity_poly.pdbx_strand_id
1 'polypeptide(L)'
;MRILVINETMPTVFGSIEQDGFDVKLHPSRDAPSMHLHSMIKETEMVFLFGNANEKRLFADDVWHLLRNKQVLSVGRSLALSELRDLLPLSKVSICSFYLSPQIDKALAVISSDQTVSDQDRQKVLAALKGCGDVLFLSDSVHGALDRELQKAIESLNENIRSIQKGVAIDDDIFEYAIGWLLYGLGYSVIRGKPLGSAI
;
A
#
# COMPACT_ATOMS: atom_id res chain seq x y z
N MET A 1 15.66 -12.08 -1.53
CA MET A 1 15.37 -10.77 -2.17
C MET A 1 15.47 -9.72 -1.07
N ARG A 2 16.22 -8.64 -1.29
CA ARG A 2 16.37 -7.56 -0.29
C ARG A 2 15.40 -6.42 -0.58
N ILE A 3 14.59 -6.06 0.40
CA ILE A 3 13.56 -5.03 0.30
C ILE A 3 13.91 -3.87 1.23
N LEU A 4 13.81 -2.65 0.71
CA LEU A 4 13.92 -1.44 1.52
C LEU A 4 12.55 -0.81 1.68
N VAL A 5 12.14 -0.53 2.92
CA VAL A 5 10.90 0.18 3.23
C VAL A 5 11.25 1.54 3.80
N ILE A 6 10.72 2.59 3.17
CA ILE A 6 11.03 3.98 3.54
C ILE A 6 9.75 4.64 4.00
N ASN A 7 9.69 4.97 5.29
CA ASN A 7 8.64 5.73 5.97
C ASN A 7 9.35 6.80 6.83
N GLU A 8 8.75 7.97 7.05
CA GLU A 8 9.34 9.01 7.91
C GLU A 8 8.67 9.11 9.28
N THR A 9 7.43 8.61 9.44
CA THR A 9 6.79 8.54 10.78
C THR A 9 7.37 7.43 11.66
N MET A 10 8.10 6.48 11.03
CA MET A 10 8.95 5.50 11.66
C MET A 10 10.25 5.39 10.88
N PRO A 11 11.40 5.26 11.54
CA PRO A 11 12.71 5.22 10.88
C PRO A 11 12.80 4.12 9.82
N THR A 12 13.59 4.37 8.77
CA THR A 12 13.91 3.47 7.66
C THR A 12 13.81 2.00 8.04
N VAL A 13 12.76 1.33 7.55
CA VAL A 13 12.49 -0.06 7.89
C VAL A 13 13.28 -0.95 6.94
N PHE A 14 14.26 -1.67 7.48
CA PHE A 14 14.97 -2.71 6.74
C PHE A 14 14.23 -4.03 6.90
N GLY A 15 13.62 -4.52 5.82
CA GLY A 15 13.03 -5.85 5.81
C GLY A 15 13.80 -6.74 4.86
N SER A 16 14.51 -7.75 5.35
CA SER A 16 14.88 -8.87 4.50
C SER A 16 13.75 -9.89 4.57
N ILE A 17 13.07 -10.14 3.46
CA ILE A 17 12.23 -11.33 3.36
C ILE A 17 13.18 -12.50 3.13
N GLU A 18 13.52 -13.19 4.21
CA GLU A 18 14.11 -14.53 4.15
C GLU A 18 12.99 -15.55 3.94
N GLN A 19 13.31 -16.68 3.30
CA GLN A 19 12.32 -17.62 2.73
C GLN A 19 11.31 -18.22 3.73
N ASP A 20 11.48 -18.02 5.04
CA ASP A 20 10.69 -18.65 6.10
C ASP A 20 9.88 -17.68 7.00
N GLY A 21 9.80 -16.39 6.67
CA GLY A 21 8.96 -15.47 7.44
C GLY A 21 9.24 -13.99 7.19
N PHE A 22 8.27 -13.14 7.56
CA PHE A 22 8.38 -11.69 7.50
C PHE A 22 9.20 -11.18 8.69
N ASP A 23 10.52 -11.42 8.69
CA ASP A 23 11.40 -10.95 9.77
C ASP A 23 11.87 -9.52 9.45
N VAL A 24 11.11 -8.53 9.92
CA VAL A 24 11.37 -7.10 9.68
C VAL A 24 12.33 -6.60 10.75
N LYS A 25 13.60 -6.38 10.39
CA LYS A 25 14.59 -5.73 11.26
C LYS A 25 14.44 -4.22 11.20
N LEU A 26 13.65 -3.68 12.12
CA LEU A 26 13.51 -2.23 12.30
C LEU A 26 14.87 -1.63 12.70
N HIS A 27 15.46 -0.81 11.82
CA HIS A 27 16.67 -0.04 12.14
C HIS A 27 16.28 1.41 12.42
N PRO A 28 16.24 1.82 13.70
CA PRO A 28 15.92 3.20 14.02
C PRO A 28 17.11 4.10 13.68
N SER A 29 17.00 4.91 12.64
CA SER A 29 17.92 6.03 12.43
C SER A 29 17.14 7.29 12.10
N ARG A 30 16.91 8.11 13.14
CA ARG A 30 16.56 9.53 12.93
C ARG A 30 17.71 10.33 12.30
N ASP A 31 18.94 9.81 12.40
CA ASP A 31 20.18 10.49 11.99
C ASP A 31 21.10 9.61 11.12
N ALA A 32 20.58 8.64 10.35
CA ALA A 32 21.49 7.88 9.47
C ALA A 32 22.12 8.86 8.48
N PRO A 33 23.46 9.02 8.48
CA PRO A 33 24.12 9.83 7.48
C PRO A 33 23.74 9.26 6.10
N SER A 34 23.50 10.13 5.12
CA SER A 34 23.11 9.78 3.73
C SER A 34 23.92 8.61 3.15
N MET A 35 25.17 8.45 3.57
CA MET A 35 26.04 7.32 3.20
C MET A 35 25.46 5.94 3.57
N HIS A 36 24.76 5.80 4.69
CA HIS A 36 24.15 4.53 5.11
C HIS A 36 22.93 4.17 4.25
N LEU A 37 22.08 5.15 3.94
CA LEU A 37 20.96 4.96 3.00
C LEU A 37 21.46 4.55 1.61
N HIS A 38 22.53 5.19 1.13
CA HIS A 38 23.12 4.87 -0.17
C HIS A 38 23.65 3.44 -0.23
N SER A 39 24.31 2.95 0.83
CA SER A 39 24.79 1.57 0.88
C SER A 39 23.62 0.57 0.93
N MET A 40 22.57 0.87 1.69
CA MET A 40 21.36 0.05 1.75
C MET A 40 20.68 -0.05 0.38
N ILE A 41 20.51 1.07 -0.32
CA ILE A 41 19.90 1.09 -1.65
C ILE A 41 20.71 0.26 -2.63
N LYS A 42 22.05 0.31 -2.60
CA LYS A 42 22.89 -0.51 -3.50
C LYS A 42 22.59 -2.00 -3.38
N GLU A 43 22.33 -2.46 -2.15
CA GLU A 43 22.09 -3.85 -1.81
C GLU A 43 20.64 -4.33 -2.02
N THR A 44 19.70 -3.44 -2.33
CA THR A 44 18.28 -3.79 -2.46
C THR A 44 17.85 -4.01 -3.91
N GLU A 45 16.89 -4.89 -4.13
CA GLU A 45 16.29 -5.10 -5.46
C GLU A 45 14.97 -4.33 -5.61
N MET A 46 14.30 -4.09 -4.48
CA MET A 46 12.98 -3.49 -4.42
C MET A 46 12.93 -2.45 -3.30
N VAL A 47 12.28 -1.33 -3.58
CA VAL A 47 12.08 -0.22 -2.65
C VAL A 47 10.60 0.09 -2.55
N PHE A 48 10.07 0.11 -1.33
CA PHE A 48 8.74 0.61 -1.02
C PHE A 48 8.87 2.03 -0.49
N LEU A 49 8.23 2.97 -1.18
CA LEU A 49 8.28 4.38 -0.88
C LEU A 49 6.93 4.84 -0.30
N PHE A 50 6.89 5.07 1.01
CA PHE A 50 5.74 5.65 1.70
C PHE A 50 5.87 7.17 1.78
N GLY A 51 4.84 7.83 2.32
CA GLY A 51 4.83 9.28 2.50
C GLY A 51 3.91 10.03 1.54
N ASN A 52 3.82 11.34 1.74
CA ASN A 52 3.06 12.25 0.88
C ASN A 52 3.86 12.62 -0.38
N ALA A 53 3.25 13.41 -1.28
CA ALA A 53 3.85 13.75 -2.56
C ALA A 53 5.19 14.49 -2.43
N ASN A 54 5.32 15.38 -1.45
CA ASN A 54 6.52 16.19 -1.26
C ASN A 54 7.66 15.36 -0.68
N GLU A 55 7.38 14.50 0.29
CA GLU A 55 8.35 13.56 0.88
C GLU A 55 8.94 12.63 -0.19
N LYS A 56 8.07 12.09 -1.06
CA LYS A 56 8.51 11.22 -2.17
C LYS A 56 9.39 11.95 -3.19
N ARG A 57 9.12 13.24 -3.44
CA ARG A 57 9.95 14.07 -4.33
C ARG A 57 11.32 14.33 -3.73
N LEU A 58 11.39 14.75 -2.46
CA LEU A 58 12.65 14.99 -1.76
C LEU A 58 13.52 13.72 -1.76
N PHE A 59 12.93 12.57 -1.45
CA PHE A 59 13.63 11.29 -1.53
C PHE A 59 14.13 10.97 -2.94
N ALA A 60 13.29 11.15 -3.96
CA ALA A 60 13.69 10.89 -5.35
C ALA A 60 14.86 11.80 -5.77
N ASP A 61 14.82 13.09 -5.44
CA ASP A 61 15.89 14.04 -5.76
C ASP A 61 17.25 13.59 -5.18
N ASP A 62 17.25 13.04 -3.96
CA ASP A 62 18.46 12.58 -3.28
C ASP A 62 19.02 11.28 -3.88
N VAL A 63 18.18 10.32 -4.26
CA VAL A 63 18.64 8.94 -4.53
C VAL A 63 18.21 8.33 -5.87
N TRP A 64 17.52 9.06 -6.76
CA TRP A 64 17.01 8.50 -8.03
C TRP A 64 18.09 7.77 -8.85
N HIS A 65 19.32 8.28 -8.83
CA HIS A 65 20.46 7.73 -9.55
C HIS A 65 20.89 6.36 -9.02
N LEU A 66 20.68 6.10 -7.72
CA LEU A 66 20.96 4.81 -7.07
C LEU A 66 19.84 3.79 -7.32
N LEU A 67 18.65 4.25 -7.70
CA LEU A 67 17.47 3.43 -7.96
C LEU A 67 17.40 2.89 -9.39
N ARG A 68 18.38 3.22 -10.24
CA ARG A 68 18.46 2.74 -11.62
C ARG A 68 18.26 1.23 -11.73
N ASN A 69 17.32 0.83 -12.59
CA ASN A 69 16.88 -0.55 -12.86
C ASN A 69 16.26 -1.30 -11.65
N LYS A 70 16.11 -0.66 -10.48
CA LYS A 70 15.46 -1.26 -9.30
C LYS A 70 13.95 -1.12 -9.39
N GLN A 71 13.24 -2.02 -8.72
CA GLN A 71 11.78 -1.94 -8.60
C GLN A 71 11.44 -0.93 -7.49
N VAL A 72 10.62 0.07 -7.81
CA VAL A 72 10.14 1.07 -6.86
C VAL A 72 8.62 1.02 -6.80
N LEU A 73 8.08 0.71 -5.62
CA LEU A 73 6.66 0.71 -5.33
C LEU A 73 6.33 1.94 -4.49
N SER A 74 5.69 2.93 -5.10
CA SER A 74 5.13 4.08 -4.38
C SER A 74 3.85 3.61 -3.68
N VAL A 75 3.86 3.64 -2.35
CA VAL A 75 2.72 3.19 -1.53
C VAL A 75 1.82 4.36 -1.19
N GLY A 76 0.51 4.18 -1.40
CA GLY A 76 -0.50 5.20 -1.11
C GLY A 76 -0.79 6.15 -2.26
N ARG A 77 -1.78 7.03 -2.06
CA ARG A 77 -2.46 7.81 -3.11
C ARG A 77 -1.83 9.18 -3.42
N SER A 78 -0.53 9.32 -3.26
CA SER A 78 0.10 10.65 -3.25
C SER A 78 0.66 11.13 -4.59
N LEU A 79 0.91 10.22 -5.54
CA LEU A 79 1.49 10.54 -6.85
C LEU A 79 0.84 9.67 -7.93
N ALA A 80 0.63 10.24 -9.12
CA ALA A 80 0.23 9.49 -10.30
C ALA A 80 1.42 8.72 -10.89
N LEU A 81 1.14 7.68 -11.70
CA LEU A 81 2.20 6.81 -12.22
C LEU A 81 3.14 7.58 -13.16
N SER A 82 2.59 8.53 -13.91
CA SER A 82 3.37 9.45 -14.76
C SER A 82 4.31 10.33 -13.94
N GLU A 83 3.84 10.90 -12.84
CA GLU A 83 4.66 11.75 -11.97
C GLU A 83 5.80 10.93 -11.32
N LEU A 84 5.50 9.70 -10.90
CA LEU A 84 6.51 8.80 -10.35
C LEU A 84 7.57 8.42 -11.39
N ARG A 85 7.15 8.24 -12.65
CA ARG A 85 8.07 8.01 -13.78
C ARG A 85 8.96 9.22 -14.05
N ASP A 86 8.43 10.44 -13.97
CA ASP A 86 9.22 11.66 -14.15
C ASP A 86 10.29 11.82 -13.05
N LEU A 87 9.95 11.46 -11.81
CA LEU A 87 10.88 11.49 -10.68
C LEU A 87 11.94 10.39 -10.74
N LEU A 88 11.59 9.22 -11.27
CA LEU A 88 12.44 8.02 -11.27
C LEU A 88 12.59 7.43 -12.67
N PRO A 89 13.13 8.19 -13.65
CA PRO A 89 13.05 7.86 -15.07
C PRO A 89 13.78 6.56 -15.43
N LEU A 90 14.79 6.18 -14.67
CA LEU A 90 15.61 4.99 -14.92
C LEU A 90 15.22 3.77 -14.06
N SER A 91 14.16 3.88 -13.25
CA SER A 91 13.73 2.81 -12.35
C SER A 91 12.57 2.02 -12.94
N LYS A 92 12.19 0.89 -12.34
CA LYS A 92 10.96 0.17 -12.67
C LYS A 92 9.88 0.59 -11.67
N VAL A 93 8.94 1.43 -12.09
CA VAL A 93 8.04 2.10 -11.13
C VAL A 93 6.66 1.48 -11.10
N SER A 94 6.05 1.47 -9.93
CA SER A 94 4.68 1.02 -9.72
C SER A 94 4.03 1.80 -8.58
N ILE A 95 2.72 1.94 -8.61
CA ILE A 95 1.91 2.43 -7.51
C ILE A 95 1.27 1.23 -6.84
N CYS A 96 1.26 1.24 -5.51
CA CYS A 96 0.63 0.22 -4.68
C CYS A 96 -0.36 0.89 -3.71
N SER A 97 -1.64 0.57 -3.85
CA SER A 97 -2.66 0.90 -2.86
C SER A 97 -2.93 -0.34 -2.01
N PHE A 98 -2.68 -0.25 -0.71
CA PHE A 98 -3.08 -1.29 0.23
C PHE A 98 -4.48 -1.00 0.74
N TYR A 99 -5.39 -1.93 0.51
CA TYR A 99 -6.69 -1.96 1.17
C TYR A 99 -6.54 -2.88 2.37
N LEU A 100 -6.28 -2.24 3.51
CA LEU A 100 -6.08 -2.86 4.81
C LEU A 100 -7.31 -2.63 5.68
N SER A 101 -7.66 -3.65 6.46
CA SER A 101 -8.01 -3.38 7.85
C SER A 101 -6.74 -3.68 8.67
N PRO A 102 -6.25 -2.77 9.53
CA PRO A 102 -5.08 -2.98 10.39
C PRO A 102 -5.19 -4.18 11.35
N GLN A 103 -6.34 -4.85 11.38
CA GLN A 103 -6.71 -5.90 12.33
C GLN A 103 -7.12 -7.21 11.65
N ILE A 104 -7.02 -7.32 10.31
CA ILE A 104 -7.39 -8.54 9.56
C ILE A 104 -6.12 -9.19 8.99
N ASP A 105 -6.04 -10.51 9.09
CA ASP A 105 -4.90 -11.35 8.65
C ASP A 105 -4.54 -11.27 7.15
N LYS A 106 -5.32 -10.53 6.35
CA LYS A 106 -5.14 -10.42 4.90
C LYS A 106 -5.42 -9.01 4.39
N ALA A 107 -4.43 -8.42 3.73
CA ALA A 107 -4.57 -7.20 2.93
C ALA A 107 -4.86 -7.52 1.47
N LEU A 108 -5.46 -6.57 0.75
CA LEU A 108 -5.43 -6.56 -0.70
C LEU A 108 -4.47 -5.47 -1.17
N ALA A 109 -3.37 -5.86 -1.83
CA ALA A 109 -2.47 -4.94 -2.51
C ALA A 109 -2.88 -4.79 -3.97
N VAL A 110 -3.33 -3.60 -4.36
CA VAL A 110 -3.64 -3.28 -5.77
C VAL A 110 -2.48 -2.51 -6.36
N ILE A 111 -1.94 -3.02 -7.47
CA ILE A 111 -0.72 -2.53 -8.08
C ILE A 111 -0.97 -2.12 -9.53
N SER A 112 -0.60 -0.89 -9.84
CA SER A 112 -0.47 -0.38 -11.21
C SER A 112 1.01 -0.22 -11.53
N SER A 113 1.43 -0.79 -12.64
CA SER A 113 2.83 -0.75 -13.10
C SER A 113 2.88 -0.16 -14.49
N ASP A 114 3.96 0.54 -14.79
CA ASP A 114 4.20 1.00 -16.15
C ASP A 114 4.84 -0.08 -17.03
N GLN A 115 5.15 0.28 -18.27
CA GLN A 115 5.66 -0.66 -19.28
C GLN A 115 7.10 -1.14 -19.00
N THR A 116 7.81 -0.56 -18.03
CA THR A 116 9.18 -0.98 -17.69
C THR A 116 9.23 -2.21 -16.78
N VAL A 117 8.09 -2.58 -16.19
CA VAL A 117 7.94 -3.72 -15.30
C VAL A 117 7.59 -4.96 -16.13
N SER A 118 8.51 -5.93 -16.17
CA SER A 118 8.28 -7.20 -16.86
C SER A 118 7.40 -8.15 -16.03
N ASP A 119 6.90 -9.22 -16.65
CA ASP A 119 6.18 -10.27 -15.90
C ASP A 119 7.06 -10.95 -14.85
N GLN A 120 8.37 -11.07 -15.09
CA GLN A 120 9.31 -11.57 -14.09
C GLN A 120 9.39 -10.64 -12.88
N ASP A 121 9.35 -9.32 -13.09
CA ASP A 121 9.34 -8.34 -12.00
C ASP A 121 8.02 -8.41 -11.22
N ARG A 122 6.88 -8.62 -11.91
CA ARG A 122 5.59 -8.85 -11.25
C ARG A 122 5.63 -10.08 -10.35
N GLN A 123 6.24 -11.17 -10.80
CA GLN A 123 6.42 -12.38 -9.97
C GLN A 123 7.28 -12.11 -8.72
N LYS A 124 8.31 -11.25 -8.82
CA LYS A 124 9.10 -10.83 -7.65
C LYS A 124 8.26 -10.03 -6.66
N VAL A 125 7.42 -9.12 -7.14
CA VAL A 125 6.47 -8.35 -6.32
C VAL A 125 5.45 -9.28 -5.65
N LEU A 126 4.89 -10.24 -6.38
CA LEU A 126 4.00 -11.26 -5.81
C LEU A 126 4.69 -12.05 -4.69
N ALA A 127 5.93 -12.48 -4.92
CA ALA A 127 6.71 -13.19 -3.91
C ALA A 127 6.98 -12.31 -2.68
N ALA A 128 7.25 -11.01 -2.87
CA ALA A 128 7.45 -10.05 -1.79
C ALA A 128 6.20 -9.87 -0.92
N LEU A 129 5.02 -9.82 -1.56
CA LEU A 129 3.77 -9.49 -0.89
C LEU A 129 2.94 -10.69 -0.47
N LYS A 130 3.39 -11.92 -0.77
CA LYS A 130 2.69 -13.18 -0.45
C LYS A 130 2.30 -13.29 1.03
N GLY A 131 3.12 -12.74 1.93
CA GLY A 131 2.85 -12.75 3.38
C GLY A 131 1.84 -11.69 3.83
N CYS A 132 1.56 -10.67 3.01
CA CYS A 132 0.67 -9.57 3.36
C CYS A 132 -0.79 -9.82 2.97
N GLY A 133 -1.04 -10.74 2.02
CA GLY A 133 -2.38 -11.10 1.55
C GLY A 133 -2.45 -11.27 0.04
N ASP A 134 -3.57 -10.85 -0.56
CA ASP A 134 -3.81 -10.98 -1.99
C ASP A 134 -3.23 -9.78 -2.76
N VAL A 135 -2.78 -10.02 -3.98
CA VAL A 135 -2.20 -9.00 -4.85
C VAL A 135 -2.93 -8.99 -6.18
N LEU A 136 -3.35 -7.81 -6.62
CA LEU A 136 -4.08 -7.61 -7.87
C LEU A 136 -3.35 -6.58 -8.73
N PHE A 137 -2.95 -7.00 -9.93
CA PHE A 137 -2.38 -6.09 -10.94
C PHE A 137 -3.48 -5.54 -11.84
N LEU A 138 -3.55 -4.22 -11.94
CA LEU A 138 -4.52 -3.50 -12.78
C LEU A 138 -3.80 -2.53 -13.71
N SER A 139 -4.49 -2.07 -14.75
CA SER A 139 -4.02 -0.91 -15.52
C SER A 139 -4.17 0.36 -14.67
N ASP A 140 -3.36 1.37 -14.96
CA ASP A 140 -3.39 2.65 -14.25
C ASP A 140 -4.77 3.33 -14.29
N SER A 141 -5.44 3.24 -15.43
CA SER A 141 -6.80 3.74 -15.61
C SER A 141 -7.82 3.07 -14.68
N VAL A 142 -7.73 1.74 -14.53
CA VAL A 142 -8.65 0.95 -13.69
C VAL A 142 -8.30 1.13 -12.22
N HIS A 143 -7.02 1.18 -11.87
CA HIS A 143 -6.57 1.46 -10.51
C HIS A 143 -7.06 2.83 -10.03
N GLY A 144 -6.83 3.88 -10.82
CA GLY A 144 -7.32 5.22 -10.49
C GLY A 144 -8.84 5.33 -10.44
N ALA A 145 -9.57 4.57 -11.26
CA ALA A 145 -11.03 4.50 -11.18
C ALA A 145 -11.51 3.79 -9.91
N LEU A 146 -10.92 2.63 -9.58
CA LEU A 146 -11.21 1.87 -8.37
C LEU A 146 -10.98 2.73 -7.13
N ASP A 147 -9.86 3.45 -7.05
CA ASP A 147 -9.54 4.30 -5.91
C ASP A 147 -10.55 5.43 -5.72
N ARG A 148 -11.00 6.07 -6.81
CA ARG A 148 -12.04 7.12 -6.76
C ARG A 148 -13.39 6.57 -6.30
N GLU A 149 -13.81 5.43 -6.85
CA GLU A 149 -15.10 4.84 -6.51
C GLU A 149 -15.12 4.31 -5.07
N LEU A 150 -14.02 3.70 -4.60
CA LEU A 150 -13.89 3.30 -3.20
C LEU A 150 -13.93 4.50 -2.25
N GLN A 151 -13.30 5.62 -2.61
CA GLN A 151 -13.35 6.83 -1.79
C GLN A 151 -14.77 7.37 -1.67
N LYS A 152 -15.50 7.49 -2.78
CA LYS A 152 -16.92 7.89 -2.78
C LYS A 152 -17.79 6.94 -1.97
N ALA A 153 -17.55 5.63 -2.09
CA ALA A 153 -18.30 4.62 -1.35
C ALA A 153 -18.07 4.74 0.16
N ILE A 154 -16.83 4.97 0.60
CA ILE A 154 -16.48 5.20 2.01
C ILE A 154 -17.16 6.48 2.52
N GLU A 155 -17.11 7.57 1.75
CA GLU A 155 -17.75 8.83 2.11
C GLU A 155 -19.27 8.67 2.26
N SER A 156 -19.93 8.06 1.28
CA SER A 156 -21.37 7.80 1.31
C SER A 156 -21.77 6.86 2.45
N LEU A 157 -20.97 5.82 2.72
CA LEU A 157 -21.20 4.92 3.85
C LEU A 157 -21.11 5.67 5.18
N ASN A 158 -20.10 6.51 5.37
CA ASN A 158 -19.93 7.31 6.58
C ASN A 158 -21.08 8.31 6.79
N GLU A 159 -21.58 8.93 5.72
CA GLU A 159 -22.75 9.82 5.79
C GLU A 159 -24.01 9.06 6.23
N ASN A 160 -24.25 7.88 5.65
CA ASN A 160 -25.38 7.03 6.00
C ASN A 160 -25.30 6.55 7.46
N ILE A 161 -24.12 6.09 7.91
CA ILE A 161 -23.89 5.66 9.29
C ILE A 161 -24.19 6.81 10.26
N ARG A 162 -23.67 8.02 9.99
CA ARG A 162 -23.94 9.22 10.81
C ARG A 162 -25.42 9.60 10.81
N SER A 163 -26.13 9.41 9.70
CA SER A 163 -27.56 9.70 9.63
C SER A 163 -28.39 8.72 10.47
N ILE A 164 -28.01 7.43 10.47
CA ILE A 164 -28.65 6.40 11.30
C ILE A 164 -28.38 6.69 12.78
N GLN A 165 -27.13 7.00 13.14
CA GLN A 165 -26.71 7.30 14.51
C GLN A 165 -27.55 8.43 15.14
N LYS A 166 -27.81 9.51 14.40
CA LYS A 166 -28.65 10.63 14.86
C LYS A 166 -30.12 10.26 15.10
N GLY A 167 -30.61 9.21 14.45
CA GLY A 167 -32.01 8.78 14.52
C GLY A 167 -32.30 7.79 15.65
N VAL A 168 -31.29 7.33 16.37
CA VAL A 168 -31.40 6.24 17.33
C VAL A 168 -30.85 6.68 18.68
N ALA A 169 -31.62 6.44 19.75
CA ALA A 169 -31.19 6.72 21.13
C ALA A 169 -30.35 5.56 21.68
N ILE A 170 -29.21 5.28 21.04
CA ILE A 170 -28.22 4.29 21.47
C ILE A 170 -26.90 5.02 21.75
N ASP A 171 -26.12 4.50 22.69
CA ASP A 171 -24.77 4.96 23.00
C ASP A 171 -23.84 4.86 21.78
N ASP A 172 -23.03 5.88 21.53
CA ASP A 172 -22.20 6.00 20.33
C ASP A 172 -21.21 4.82 20.19
N ASP A 173 -20.59 4.39 21.29
CA ASP A 173 -19.61 3.31 21.26
C ASP A 173 -20.27 1.97 20.92
N ILE A 174 -21.46 1.72 21.47
CA ILE A 174 -22.24 0.50 21.18
C ILE A 174 -22.67 0.49 19.70
N PHE A 175 -23.09 1.64 19.18
CA PHE A 175 -23.50 1.78 17.78
C PHE A 175 -22.33 1.55 16.83
N GLU A 176 -21.19 2.20 17.05
CA GLU A 176 -19.99 2.03 16.24
C GLU A 176 -19.49 0.57 16.29
N TYR A 177 -19.50 -0.06 17.47
CA TYR A 177 -19.12 -1.46 17.62
C TYR A 177 -20.04 -2.40 16.81
N ALA A 178 -21.35 -2.23 16.90
CA ALA A 178 -22.31 -3.06 16.17
C ALA A 178 -22.21 -2.88 14.64
N ILE A 179 -22.08 -1.63 14.17
CA ILE A 179 -21.89 -1.33 12.75
C ILE A 179 -20.56 -1.91 12.24
N GLY A 180 -19.48 -1.80 13.00
CA GLY A 180 -18.20 -2.42 12.66
C GLY A 180 -18.31 -3.92 12.41
N TRP A 181 -19.00 -4.65 13.29
CA TRP A 181 -19.27 -6.09 13.12
C TRP A 181 -20.12 -6.41 11.90
N LEU A 182 -21.15 -5.61 11.62
CA LEU A 182 -22.00 -5.78 10.43
C LEU A 182 -21.18 -5.62 9.15
N LEU A 183 -20.39 -4.55 9.04
CA LEU A 183 -19.53 -4.28 7.88
C LEU A 183 -18.48 -5.38 7.71
N TYR A 184 -17.90 -5.86 8.81
CA TYR A 184 -16.98 -6.99 8.80
C TYR A 184 -17.63 -8.27 8.23
N GLY A 185 -18.82 -8.63 8.71
CA GLY A 185 -19.56 -9.81 8.22
C GLY A 185 -19.93 -9.74 6.74
N LEU A 186 -20.32 -8.55 6.27
CA LEU A 186 -20.59 -8.28 4.85
C LEU A 186 -19.32 -8.44 4.00
N GLY A 187 -18.22 -7.78 4.40
CA GLY A 187 -16.94 -7.88 3.70
C GLY A 187 -16.42 -9.32 3.63
N TYR A 188 -16.47 -10.04 4.75
CA TYR A 188 -16.07 -11.45 4.83
C TYR A 188 -16.87 -12.36 3.89
N SER A 189 -18.18 -12.12 3.77
CA SER A 189 -19.06 -12.87 2.86
C SER A 189 -18.66 -12.66 1.39
N VAL A 190 -18.37 -11.41 1.01
CA VAL A 190 -17.95 -11.05 -0.36
C VAL A 190 -16.60 -11.68 -0.70
N ILE A 191 -15.63 -11.61 0.21
CA ILE A 191 -14.30 -12.22 0.02
C ILE A 191 -14.41 -13.74 -0.20
N ARG A 192 -15.42 -14.39 0.39
CA ARG A 192 -15.73 -15.82 0.15
C ARG A 192 -16.59 -16.09 -1.08
N GLY A 193 -16.82 -15.10 -1.93
CA GLY A 193 -17.55 -15.24 -3.18
C GLY A 193 -19.07 -15.21 -3.05
N LYS A 194 -19.62 -14.80 -1.89
CA LYS A 194 -21.06 -14.58 -1.75
C LYS A 194 -21.43 -13.16 -2.19
N PRO A 195 -22.40 -12.97 -3.10
CA PRO A 195 -22.89 -11.64 -3.44
C PRO A 195 -23.37 -10.88 -2.19
N LEU A 196 -23.16 -9.55 -2.13
CA LEU A 196 -23.61 -8.71 -1.03
C LEU A 196 -25.10 -8.89 -0.71
N GLY A 197 -25.95 -8.97 -1.74
CA GLY A 197 -27.39 -9.17 -1.59
C GLY A 197 -27.83 -10.56 -1.10
N SER A 198 -26.90 -11.49 -0.93
CA SER A 198 -27.14 -12.83 -0.37
C SER A 198 -26.58 -13.01 1.05
N ALA A 199 -25.88 -12.00 1.56
CA ALA A 199 -25.28 -11.99 2.90
C ALA A 199 -26.21 -11.37 3.97
N ILE A 200 -27.35 -10.82 3.54
CA ILE A 200 -28.40 -10.22 4.37
C ILE A 200 -29.61 -11.15 4.35
#